data_AF-A0A811ZL65-F1
#
_entry.id   AF-A0A811ZL65-F1
#
_cell.length_a   1.000
_cell.length_b   1.000
_cell.length_c   1.000
_cell.angle_alpha   90.00
_cell.angle_beta   90.00
_cell.angle_gamma   90.00
#
_symmetry.space_group_name_H-M   'P 1'
#
loop_
_entity.id
_entity.type
_entity.pdbx_description
1 polymer ?
#
loop_
_entity_poly.entity_id
_entity_poly.type
_entity_poly.pdbx_seq_one_letter_code
_entity_poly.pdbx_strand_id
1 'polypeptide(L)'
;MHQRRERWASLGTTDTSAPRPGGKSKPYHKKQKHELGRPVANTKIGPHHIHTIQVWGGNKKYRALRLDVGNFSWGSECCTHKTRIIDVVYNASDNELVCTKTLVKNCISHYALPLGCRKGKIQKYDERKKNSKISSLLEEQFQQGKLLADGYVLEGKELEFYLREIKARKGK
;
A
#
# COMPACT_ATOMS: atom_id res chain seq x y z
N MET A 1 -42.72 -22.09 20.80
CA MET A 1 -41.62 -22.98 20.36
C MET A 1 -40.35 -22.17 20.18
N HIS A 2 -39.24 -22.71 20.67
CA HIS A 2 -37.99 -22.02 20.98
C HIS A 2 -37.36 -21.22 19.83
N GLN A 3 -36.99 -19.98 20.17
CA GLN A 3 -35.94 -19.21 19.50
C GLN A 3 -34.63 -20.00 19.55
N ARG A 4 -34.16 -20.47 18.39
CA ARG A 4 -32.80 -20.97 18.23
C ARG A 4 -31.88 -19.75 18.10
N ARG A 5 -31.47 -19.21 19.25
CA ARG A 5 -30.34 -18.27 19.36
C ARG A 5 -29.10 -19.01 18.86
N GLU A 6 -28.71 -18.75 17.62
CA GLU A 6 -27.41 -19.17 17.12
C GLU A 6 -26.34 -18.56 18.02
N ARG A 7 -25.59 -19.45 18.65
CA ARG A 7 -24.52 -19.15 19.57
C ARG A 7 -23.34 -18.75 18.72
N TRP A 8 -23.15 -17.45 18.50
CA TRP A 8 -21.96 -16.91 17.84
C TRP A 8 -20.76 -17.10 18.77
N ALA A 9 -20.19 -18.30 18.76
CA ALA A 9 -18.90 -18.60 19.35
C ALA A 9 -17.82 -18.19 18.34
N SER A 10 -17.46 -16.91 18.33
CA SER A 10 -16.12 -16.51 17.89
C SER A 10 -15.28 -16.29 19.15
N LEU A 11 -14.47 -17.30 19.49
CA LEU A 11 -13.36 -17.14 20.43
C LEU A 11 -12.42 -16.07 19.88
N GLY A 12 -12.54 -14.87 20.44
CA GLY A 12 -11.62 -13.77 20.23
C GLY A 12 -11.42 -13.10 21.57
N THR A 13 -10.20 -13.17 22.06
CA THR A 13 -9.68 -12.65 23.34
C THR A 13 -10.15 -11.23 23.64
N THR A 14 -10.73 -10.99 24.82
CA THR A 14 -10.64 -9.66 25.45
C THR A 14 -9.17 -9.42 25.68
N ASP A 15 -8.59 -8.36 25.16
CA ASP A 15 -7.24 -7.93 25.56
C ASP A 15 -7.26 -7.60 27.05
N THR A 16 -7.02 -8.59 27.89
CA THR A 16 -6.52 -8.42 29.25
C THR A 16 -5.01 -8.51 29.15
N SER A 17 -4.38 -7.53 28.50
CA SER A 17 -2.93 -7.37 28.59
C SER A 17 -2.56 -7.33 30.07
N ALA A 18 -1.58 -8.12 30.48
CA ALA A 18 -1.19 -8.18 31.88
C ALA A 18 -0.81 -6.75 32.35
N PRO A 19 -1.42 -6.22 33.43
CA PRO A 19 -0.94 -4.97 34.04
C PRO A 19 0.54 -5.13 34.41
N ARG A 20 1.32 -4.04 34.39
CA ARG A 20 2.73 -4.05 34.82
C ARG A 20 2.79 -4.14 36.34
N PRO A 21 2.54 -5.34 36.91
CA PRO A 21 3.57 -6.25 37.47
C PRO A 21 3.56 -7.69 36.89
N GLY A 22 2.81 -7.96 35.83
CA GLY A 22 2.74 -9.24 35.12
C GLY A 22 1.61 -10.20 35.57
N GLY A 23 0.87 -9.85 36.62
CA GLY A 23 -0.27 -10.63 37.11
C GLY A 23 -1.46 -10.64 36.13
N LYS A 24 -2.21 -11.75 36.07
CA LYS A 24 -3.43 -11.83 35.25
C LYS A 24 -4.55 -10.95 35.84
N SER A 25 -5.15 -10.10 35.01
CA SER A 25 -6.30 -9.29 35.40
C SER A 25 -7.62 -10.05 35.19
N LYS A 26 -8.54 -9.99 36.15
CA LYS A 26 -9.88 -10.55 36.02
C LYS A 26 -10.78 -9.54 35.30
N PRO A 27 -11.47 -9.92 34.20
CA PRO A 27 -12.38 -9.00 33.51
C PRO A 27 -13.59 -8.68 34.42
N TYR A 28 -13.86 -7.38 34.61
CA TYR A 28 -14.98 -6.88 35.43
C TYR A 28 -16.31 -6.82 34.66
N HIS A 29 -16.26 -6.59 33.35
CA HIS A 29 -17.43 -6.49 32.49
C HIS A 29 -17.28 -7.32 31.21
N LYS A 30 -18.38 -7.46 30.46
CA LYS A 30 -18.39 -8.09 29.13
C LYS A 30 -17.87 -7.12 28.07
N LYS A 31 -17.43 -7.66 26.93
CA LYS A 31 -17.00 -6.87 25.75
C LYS A 31 -18.08 -5.88 25.31
N GLN A 32 -17.67 -4.65 25.07
CA GLN A 32 -18.57 -3.60 24.61
C GLN A 32 -18.48 -3.43 23.09
N LYS A 33 -19.57 -2.96 22.47
CA LYS A 33 -19.62 -2.73 21.01
C LYS A 33 -18.55 -1.74 20.53
N HIS A 34 -18.16 -0.77 21.35
CA HIS A 34 -17.13 0.21 20.98
C HIS A 34 -15.70 -0.37 20.99
N GLU A 35 -15.48 -1.53 21.61
CA GLU A 35 -14.19 -2.25 21.64
C GLU A 35 -14.03 -3.23 20.47
N LEU A 36 -15.00 -3.26 19.53
CA LEU A 36 -14.97 -4.23 18.45
C LEU A 36 -13.78 -4.00 17.52
N GLY A 37 -13.05 -5.09 17.24
CA GLY A 37 -12.15 -5.19 16.09
C GLY A 37 -12.91 -5.62 14.84
N ARG A 38 -12.23 -5.62 13.70
CA ARG A 38 -12.76 -6.16 12.45
C ARG A 38 -11.65 -6.92 11.70
N PRO A 39 -11.99 -7.91 10.86
CA PRO A 39 -10.98 -8.65 10.09
C PRO A 39 -10.21 -7.70 9.17
N VAL A 40 -8.94 -7.99 8.92
CA VAL A 40 -8.07 -7.20 8.05
C VAL A 40 -8.52 -7.26 6.59
N ALA A 41 -8.30 -6.18 5.85
CA ALA A 41 -8.51 -6.13 4.41
C ALA A 41 -7.17 -6.44 3.74
N ASN A 42 -6.85 -7.72 3.56
CA ASN A 42 -5.62 -8.16 2.89
C ASN A 42 -5.72 -7.85 1.39
N THR A 43 -5.51 -6.58 1.04
CA THR A 43 -5.75 -6.07 -0.31
C THR A 43 -4.76 -6.71 -1.29
N LYS A 44 -5.26 -7.19 -2.43
CA LYS A 44 -4.45 -7.87 -3.45
C LYS A 44 -4.47 -7.13 -4.77
N ILE A 45 -3.48 -7.40 -5.61
CA ILE A 45 -3.50 -6.93 -7.00
C ILE A 45 -4.60 -7.69 -7.77
N GLY A 46 -5.48 -6.99 -8.46
CA GLY A 46 -6.57 -7.60 -9.23
C GLY A 46 -7.67 -6.60 -9.61
N PRO A 47 -8.73 -7.05 -10.29
CA PRO A 47 -9.81 -6.17 -10.74
C PRO A 47 -10.43 -5.44 -9.54
N HIS A 48 -10.66 -4.15 -9.70
CA HIS A 48 -11.14 -3.25 -8.66
C HIS A 48 -12.36 -3.80 -7.90
N HIS A 49 -12.17 -4.13 -6.62
CA HIS A 49 -13.23 -4.62 -5.73
C HIS A 49 -13.09 -3.97 -4.36
N ILE A 50 -14.08 -3.16 -3.98
CA ILE A 50 -14.14 -2.43 -2.72
C ILE A 50 -15.47 -2.70 -2.02
N HIS A 51 -15.40 -3.10 -0.75
CA HIS A 51 -16.57 -3.27 0.10
C HIS A 51 -16.74 -2.06 1.05
N THR A 52 -17.95 -1.55 1.17
CA THR A 52 -18.25 -0.44 2.10
C THR A 52 -18.67 -0.99 3.45
N ILE A 53 -18.12 -0.44 4.53
CA ILE A 53 -18.46 -0.80 5.90
C ILE A 53 -19.00 0.40 6.64
N GLN A 54 -20.16 0.23 7.26
CA GLN A 54 -20.71 1.19 8.20
C GLN A 54 -19.97 1.10 9.53
N VAL A 55 -19.50 2.24 10.01
CA VAL A 55 -18.82 2.36 11.31
C VAL A 55 -19.66 3.16 12.29
N TRP A 56 -19.16 3.32 13.51
CA TRP A 56 -19.86 4.06 14.55
C TRP A 56 -20.11 5.53 14.14
N GLY A 57 -21.22 6.09 14.61
CA GLY A 57 -21.64 7.45 14.25
C GLY A 57 -22.16 7.61 12.81
N GLY A 58 -22.48 6.53 12.10
CA GLY A 58 -23.07 6.59 10.74
C GLY A 58 -22.07 6.81 9.60
N ASN A 59 -20.77 6.95 9.92
CA ASN A 59 -19.71 7.09 8.92
C ASN A 59 -19.52 5.79 8.11
N LYS A 60 -18.92 5.92 6.92
CA LYS A 60 -18.57 4.79 6.04
C LYS A 60 -17.06 4.70 5.89
N LYS A 61 -16.51 3.47 5.96
CA LYS A 61 -15.13 3.15 5.60
C LYS A 61 -15.11 2.19 4.42
N TYR A 62 -14.14 2.37 3.53
CA TYR A 62 -13.99 1.53 2.34
C TYR A 62 -12.87 0.50 2.57
N ARG A 63 -13.19 -0.78 2.36
CA ARG A 63 -12.21 -1.86 2.36
C ARG A 63 -11.94 -2.29 0.94
N ALA A 64 -10.80 -1.87 0.43
CA ALA A 64 -10.28 -2.46 -0.80
C ALA A 64 -9.97 -3.94 -0.55
N LEU A 65 -10.46 -4.82 -1.42
CA LEU A 65 -10.08 -6.23 -1.44
C LEU A 65 -9.15 -6.49 -2.62
N ARG A 66 -9.42 -5.84 -3.75
CA ARG A 66 -8.57 -5.89 -4.94
C ARG A 66 -8.43 -4.51 -5.57
N LEU A 67 -7.21 -4.17 -6.00
CA LEU A 67 -6.87 -2.96 -6.73
C LEU A 67 -5.87 -3.28 -7.83
N ASP A 68 -6.06 -2.70 -9.02
CA ASP A 68 -5.16 -2.82 -10.16
C ASP A 68 -4.53 -1.48 -10.56
N VAL A 69 -5.06 -0.37 -10.04
CA VAL A 69 -4.65 0.99 -10.38
C VAL A 69 -4.49 1.83 -9.12
N GLY A 70 -3.47 2.70 -9.11
CA GLY A 70 -3.22 3.70 -8.08
C GLY A 70 -2.98 5.09 -8.68
N ASN A 71 -3.07 6.12 -7.85
CA ASN A 71 -2.63 7.47 -8.21
C ASN A 71 -1.25 7.72 -7.59
N PHE A 72 -0.27 8.02 -8.42
CA PHE A 72 1.12 8.17 -8.00
C PHE A 72 1.65 9.56 -8.35
N SER A 73 2.42 10.14 -7.43
CA SER A 73 3.02 11.46 -7.59
C SER A 73 4.50 11.36 -7.94
N TRP A 74 4.95 12.10 -8.94
CA TRP A 74 6.35 12.34 -9.26
C TRP A 74 6.76 13.69 -8.68
N GLY A 75 7.57 13.66 -7.63
CA GLY A 75 7.94 14.84 -6.84
C GLY A 75 8.76 15.86 -7.61
N SER A 76 9.86 15.45 -8.23
CA SER A 76 10.76 16.36 -8.97
C SER A 76 10.08 17.08 -10.14
N GLU A 77 9.22 16.39 -10.89
CA GLU A 77 8.48 16.95 -12.02
C GLU A 77 7.11 17.54 -11.64
N CYS A 78 6.71 17.47 -10.36
CA CYS A 78 5.40 17.90 -9.86
C CYS A 78 4.22 17.35 -10.70
N CYS A 79 4.30 16.08 -11.07
CA CYS A 79 3.33 15.42 -11.95
C CYS A 79 2.61 14.31 -11.19
N THR A 80 1.29 14.18 -11.37
CA THR A 80 0.53 13.04 -10.81
C THR A 80 -0.14 12.26 -11.94
N HIS A 81 0.01 10.94 -11.89
CA HIS A 81 -0.57 10.06 -12.89
C HIS A 81 -1.23 8.84 -12.25
N LYS A 82 -2.41 8.52 -12.78
CA LYS A 82 -3.09 7.26 -12.51
C LYS A 82 -2.43 6.16 -13.33
N THR A 83 -1.78 5.21 -12.67
CA THR A 83 -1.02 4.12 -13.33
C THR A 83 -1.37 2.77 -12.73
N ARG A 84 -1.17 1.72 -13.55
CA ARG A 84 -1.45 0.34 -13.16
C ARG A 84 -0.34 -0.17 -12.23
N ILE A 85 -0.74 -0.86 -11.17
CA ILE A 85 0.15 -1.55 -10.24
C ILE A 85 0.46 -2.92 -10.85
N ILE A 86 1.75 -3.25 -10.96
CA ILE A 86 2.22 -4.49 -11.58
C ILE A 86 2.50 -5.54 -10.51
N ASP A 87 3.37 -5.22 -9.57
CA ASP A 87 3.79 -6.16 -8.54
C ASP A 87 4.24 -5.44 -7.26
N VAL A 88 4.26 -6.16 -6.15
CA VAL A 88 4.87 -5.71 -4.88
C VAL A 88 6.29 -6.25 -4.81
N VAL A 89 7.27 -5.39 -4.60
CA VAL A 89 8.70 -5.74 -4.69
C VAL A 89 9.31 -5.84 -3.30
N TYR A 90 8.95 -4.91 -2.41
CA TYR A 90 9.55 -4.83 -1.09
C TYR A 90 8.53 -4.34 -0.06
N ASN A 91 8.65 -4.87 1.14
CA ASN A 91 7.95 -4.41 2.32
C ASN A 91 8.90 -4.46 3.52
N ALA A 92 8.88 -3.43 4.35
CA ALA A 92 9.80 -3.31 5.48
C ALA A 92 9.40 -4.21 6.67
N SER A 93 8.09 -4.41 6.88
CA SER A 93 7.60 -5.11 8.08
C SER A 93 7.63 -6.64 7.95
N ASP A 94 7.20 -7.16 6.81
CA ASP A 94 7.03 -8.60 6.61
C ASP A 94 7.15 -8.99 5.13
N ASN A 95 7.84 -10.11 4.88
CA ASN A 95 8.15 -10.65 3.55
C ASN A 95 7.04 -11.52 2.98
N GLU A 96 6.18 -12.09 3.83
CA GLU A 96 5.03 -12.85 3.35
C GLU A 96 4.08 -11.98 2.52
N LEU A 97 4.02 -10.67 2.86
CA LEU A 97 3.23 -9.69 2.14
C LEU A 97 3.74 -9.46 0.70
N VAL A 98 5.04 -9.60 0.46
CA VAL A 98 5.64 -9.53 -0.88
C VAL A 98 5.29 -10.78 -1.67
N CYS A 99 5.54 -11.96 -1.09
CA CYS A 99 5.25 -13.26 -1.74
C CYS A 99 3.78 -13.37 -2.17
N THR A 100 2.88 -12.93 -1.30
CA THR A 100 1.43 -13.00 -1.55
C THR A 100 0.87 -11.79 -2.30
N LYS A 101 1.71 -10.83 -2.73
CA LYS A 101 1.32 -9.61 -3.46
C LYS A 101 0.23 -8.79 -2.74
N THR A 102 0.44 -8.56 -1.44
CA THR A 102 -0.46 -7.75 -0.60
C THR A 102 -0.08 -6.29 -0.66
N LEU A 103 -1.02 -5.40 -0.97
CA LEU A 103 -0.80 -3.96 -0.90
C LEU A 103 -1.09 -3.47 0.53
N VAL A 104 -0.10 -2.84 1.13
CA VAL A 104 -0.16 -2.25 2.47
C VAL A 104 0.44 -0.85 2.38
N LYS A 105 0.15 0.00 3.37
CA LYS A 105 0.84 1.29 3.48
C LYS A 105 2.36 1.06 3.52
N ASN A 106 3.11 1.90 2.81
CA ASN A 106 4.55 1.86 2.70
C ASN A 106 5.13 0.64 1.95
N CYS A 107 4.32 -0.07 1.16
CA CYS A 107 4.84 -1.14 0.31
C CYS A 107 5.43 -0.56 -0.98
N ILE A 108 6.62 -1.03 -1.36
CA ILE A 108 7.25 -0.63 -2.62
C ILE A 108 6.74 -1.52 -3.72
N SER A 109 6.14 -0.90 -4.73
CA SER A 109 5.53 -1.60 -5.85
C SER A 109 6.11 -1.14 -7.18
N HIS A 110 6.10 -2.04 -8.17
CA HIS A 110 6.34 -1.70 -9.56
C HIS A 110 5.09 -1.11 -10.20
N TYR A 111 5.25 0.02 -10.89
CA TYR A 111 4.18 0.63 -11.66
C TYR A 111 4.54 0.71 -13.15
N ALA A 112 3.50 0.64 -13.99
CA ALA A 112 3.64 0.82 -15.42
C ALA A 112 3.83 2.29 -15.77
N LEU A 113 4.67 2.58 -16.76
CA LEU A 113 4.77 3.92 -17.33
C LEU A 113 3.44 4.33 -17.98
N PRO A 114 2.94 5.55 -17.73
CA PRO A 114 1.84 6.10 -18.50
C PRO A 114 2.34 6.39 -19.92
N LEU A 115 2.03 5.49 -20.86
CA LEU A 115 2.30 5.66 -22.28
C LEU A 115 1.44 6.81 -22.84
N GLY A 116 1.93 8.05 -22.75
CA GLY A 116 1.20 9.21 -23.26
C GLY A 116 2.04 10.48 -23.30
N CYS A 117 2.87 10.64 -24.34
CA CYS A 117 3.58 11.89 -24.58
C CYS A 117 2.70 12.84 -25.41
N ARG A 118 2.26 13.96 -24.82
CA ARG A 118 1.59 15.04 -25.57
C ARG A 118 2.66 15.83 -26.34
N LYS A 119 2.56 15.88 -27.68
CA LYS A 119 3.44 16.69 -28.54
C LYS A 119 3.02 18.17 -28.50
N GLY A 120 3.93 19.07 -28.16
CA GLY A 120 3.75 20.52 -28.13
C GLY A 120 4.54 21.26 -29.23
N LYS A 121 4.63 22.60 -29.14
CA LYS A 121 5.39 23.46 -30.08
C LYS A 121 6.90 23.40 -29.80
N ILE A 122 7.72 23.34 -30.86
CA ILE A 122 9.17 23.05 -30.85
C ILE A 122 10.00 24.05 -30.01
N GLN A 123 9.78 25.35 -30.14
CA GLN A 123 10.57 26.39 -29.43
C GLN A 123 10.50 26.26 -27.89
N LYS A 124 9.33 25.88 -27.37
CA LYS A 124 9.10 25.65 -25.94
C LYS A 124 9.85 24.42 -25.40
N TYR A 125 10.20 23.47 -26.26
CA TYR A 125 10.96 22.28 -25.85
C TYR A 125 12.44 22.59 -25.68
N ASP A 126 13.03 23.44 -26.51
CA ASP A 126 14.46 23.70 -26.45
C ASP A 126 14.87 24.46 -25.17
N GLU A 127 13.99 25.29 -24.63
CA GLU A 127 14.16 25.89 -23.31
C GLU A 127 14.06 24.86 -22.17
N ARG A 128 13.11 23.92 -22.26
CA ARG A 128 12.88 22.87 -21.24
C ARG A 128 13.97 21.81 -21.22
N LYS A 129 14.54 21.46 -22.39
CA LYS A 129 15.62 20.48 -22.51
C LYS A 129 16.83 20.83 -21.65
N LYS A 130 17.10 22.12 -21.43
CA LYS A 130 18.24 22.59 -20.62
C LYS A 130 18.16 22.14 -19.16
N ASN A 131 16.95 22.06 -18.59
CA ASN A 131 16.71 21.69 -17.20
C ASN A 131 16.24 20.23 -17.04
N SER A 132 16.07 19.49 -18.13
CA SER A 132 15.45 18.15 -18.17
C SER A 132 16.46 17.02 -17.91
N LYS A 133 17.38 17.19 -16.96
CA LYS A 133 18.33 16.13 -16.60
C LYS A 133 17.72 15.26 -15.50
N ILE A 134 17.53 13.98 -15.80
CA ILE A 134 17.03 12.97 -14.87
C ILE A 134 18.23 12.18 -14.32
N SER A 135 18.10 11.61 -13.12
CA SER A 135 19.14 10.75 -12.55
C SER A 135 19.28 9.43 -13.34
N SER A 136 20.51 8.93 -13.47
CA SER A 136 20.81 7.71 -14.24
C SER A 136 20.02 6.49 -13.75
N LEU A 137 19.87 6.33 -12.43
CA LEU A 137 19.10 5.22 -11.84
C LEU A 137 17.63 5.22 -12.27
N LEU A 138 17.06 6.41 -12.48
CA LEU A 138 15.68 6.58 -12.85
C LEU A 138 15.51 6.39 -14.37
N GLU A 139 16.52 6.77 -15.16
CA GLU A 139 16.61 6.47 -16.61
C GLU A 139 16.66 4.95 -16.89
N GLU A 140 17.43 4.18 -16.11
CA GLU A 140 17.45 2.71 -16.22
C GLU A 140 16.05 2.10 -15.99
N GLN A 141 15.28 2.64 -15.03
CA GLN A 141 13.91 2.19 -14.78
C GLN A 141 12.95 2.57 -15.91
N PHE A 142 13.12 3.75 -16.49
CA PHE A 142 12.35 4.16 -17.69
C PHE A 142 12.60 3.21 -18.86
N GLN A 143 13.86 2.79 -19.08
CA GLN A 143 14.19 1.80 -20.12
C GLN A 143 13.53 0.44 -19.86
N GLN A 144 13.43 0.02 -18.60
CA GLN A 144 12.72 -1.21 -18.21
C GLN A 144 11.20 -1.11 -18.35
N GLY A 145 10.65 0.09 -18.54
CA GLY A 145 9.22 0.32 -18.66
C GLY A 145 8.44 0.24 -17.34
N LYS A 146 9.16 0.15 -16.22
CA LYS A 146 8.59 0.00 -14.87
C LYS A 146 9.41 0.79 -13.88
N LEU A 147 8.74 1.47 -12.98
CA LEU A 147 9.37 2.30 -11.97
C LEU A 147 8.99 1.80 -10.56
N LEU A 148 9.72 2.23 -9.53
CA LEU A 148 9.46 1.87 -8.13
C LEU A 148 8.78 3.02 -7.38
N ALA A 149 7.63 2.75 -6.74
CA ALA A 149 6.87 3.77 -6.02
C ALA A 149 6.20 3.23 -4.76
N ASP A 150 5.94 4.18 -3.85
CA ASP A 150 5.15 4.02 -2.63
C ASP A 150 4.18 5.22 -2.48
N GLY A 151 3.12 5.24 -3.31
CA GLY A 151 2.23 6.41 -3.45
C GLY A 151 2.88 7.63 -4.15
N TYR A 152 4.21 7.70 -4.15
CA TYR A 152 5.05 8.60 -4.95
C TYR A 152 6.23 7.84 -5.54
N VAL A 153 6.81 8.38 -6.61
CA VAL A 153 8.00 7.84 -7.29
C VAL A 153 9.21 7.96 -6.38
N LEU A 154 9.97 6.86 -6.20
CA LEU A 154 11.19 6.88 -5.39
C LEU A 154 12.34 7.54 -6.16
N GLU A 155 13.01 8.51 -5.55
CA GLU A 155 14.09 9.29 -6.18
C GLU A 155 15.32 9.40 -5.26
N GLY A 156 16.48 9.70 -5.85
CA GLY A 156 17.72 10.02 -5.14
C GLY A 156 18.18 8.94 -4.14
N LYS A 157 18.56 9.37 -2.92
CA LYS A 157 19.10 8.50 -1.86
C LYS A 157 18.10 7.44 -1.37
N GLU A 158 16.80 7.77 -1.41
CA GLU A 158 15.75 6.83 -1.02
C GLU A 158 15.68 5.67 -2.01
N LEU A 159 15.75 5.99 -3.31
CA LEU A 159 15.80 4.97 -4.35
C LEU A 159 17.03 4.06 -4.20
N GLU A 160 18.21 4.65 -3.97
CA GLU A 160 19.45 3.90 -3.74
C GLU A 160 19.35 2.94 -2.57
N PHE A 161 18.77 3.40 -1.45
CA PHE A 161 18.58 2.58 -0.26
C PHE A 161 17.76 1.32 -0.55
N TYR A 162 16.61 1.48 -1.21
CA TYR A 162 15.74 0.33 -1.50
C TYR A 162 16.30 -0.57 -2.59
N LEU A 163 16.97 -0.03 -3.61
CA LEU A 163 17.66 -0.84 -4.61
C LEU A 163 18.74 -1.72 -3.97
N ARG A 164 19.48 -1.20 -2.99
CA ARG A 164 20.48 -1.96 -2.24
C ARG A 164 19.85 -3.12 -1.46
N GLU A 165 18.74 -2.87 -0.76
CA GLU A 165 18.05 -3.92 0.00
C GLU A 165 17.42 -5.00 -0.89
N ILE A 166 16.81 -4.60 -2.00
CA ILE A 166 16.23 -5.54 -2.96
C ILE A 166 17.34 -6.43 -3.55
N LYS A 167 18.50 -5.85 -3.91
CA LYS A 167 19.66 -6.62 -4.41
C LYS A 167 20.20 -7.58 -3.35
N ALA A 168 20.36 -7.13 -2.11
CA ALA A 168 20.85 -7.97 -1.01
C ALA A 168 19.94 -9.16 -0.71
N ARG A 169 18.62 -9.00 -0.89
CA ARG A 169 17.63 -10.08 -0.73
C ARG A 169 17.62 -11.07 -1.89
N LYS A 170 17.80 -10.60 -3.12
CA LYS A 170 17.76 -11.44 -4.32
C LYS A 170 19.01 -12.32 -4.48
N GLY A 171 20.13 -11.90 -3.89
CA GLY A 171 21.40 -12.63 -3.92
C GLY A 171 21.59 -13.67 -2.82
N LYS A 172 20.58 -13.87 -1.95
CA LYS A 172 20.52 -14.99 -1.00
C LYS A 172 19.69 -16.11 -1.60
#